data_AF-A0A2E9IIP2-F1
#
_entry.id   AF-A0A2E9IIP2-F1
#
_cell.length_a   1.000
_cell.length_b   1.000
_cell.length_c   1.000
_cell.angle_alpha   90.00
_cell.angle_beta   90.00
_cell.angle_gamma   90.00
#
_symmetry.space_group_name_H-M   'P 1'
#
loop_
_entity.id
_entity.type
_entity.pdbx_description
1 polymer ?
#
loop_
_entity_poly.entity_id
_entity_poly.type
_entity_poly.pdbx_seq_one_letter_code
_entity_poly.pdbx_strand_id
1 'polypeptide(L)'
;MWKQEAEKHFQGCKPAEGCGLLAEKDGKEFFWPCKNLASHLDVEITFAIDPLDYAACEDSGAEVLAVIHSHVEGGAEPSEADKKNCRIFMLDWYIYSIQDDNWHYMETELC
;
A
#
# COMPACT_ATOMS: atom_id res chain seq x y z
N MET A 1 9.19 6.31 11.64
CA MET A 1 7.72 6.13 11.64
C MET A 1 7.36 5.57 10.29
N TRP A 2 6.53 4.53 10.22
CA TRP A 2 6.30 3.75 9.00
C TRP A 2 5.90 4.60 7.77
N LYS A 3 5.14 5.70 7.98
CA LYS A 3 4.74 6.63 6.90
C LYS A 3 5.93 7.21 6.13
N GLN A 4 6.98 7.65 6.84
CA GLN A 4 8.18 8.23 6.21
C GLN A 4 8.96 7.18 5.39
N GLU A 5 8.93 5.91 5.83
CA GLU A 5 9.57 4.81 5.10
C GLU A 5 8.78 4.46 3.84
N ALA A 6 7.44 4.46 3.93
CA ALA A 6 6.53 4.29 2.80
C ALA A 6 6.70 5.42 1.78
N GLU A 7 6.63 6.68 2.21
CA GLU A 7 6.84 7.87 1.36
C GLU A 7 8.17 7.79 0.60
N LYS A 8 9.27 7.45 1.29
CA LYS A 8 10.58 7.28 0.65
C LYS A 8 10.58 6.14 -0.38
N HIS A 9 9.94 5.03 -0.07
CA HIS A 9 9.80 3.92 -1.02
C HIS A 9 9.01 4.35 -2.25
N PHE A 10 7.86 5.01 -2.08
CA PHE A 10 6.99 5.48 -3.15
C PHE A 10 7.68 6.50 -4.07
N GLN A 11 8.49 7.41 -3.52
CA GLN A 11 9.31 8.32 -4.33
C GLN A 11 10.28 7.57 -5.25
N GLY A 12 10.79 6.41 -4.81
CA GLY A 12 11.68 5.55 -5.60
C GLY A 12 10.95 4.63 -6.61
N CYS A 13 9.64 4.44 -6.48
CA CYS A 13 8.82 3.63 -7.38
C CYS A 13 8.38 4.38 -8.65
N LYS A 14 8.38 5.71 -8.62
CA LYS A 14 7.99 6.54 -9.78
C LYS A 14 8.72 6.12 -11.07
N PRO A 15 8.03 6.09 -12.23
CA PRO A 15 6.68 6.61 -12.47
C PRO A 15 5.55 5.65 -12.08
N ALA A 16 5.84 4.46 -11.57
CA ALA A 16 4.81 3.52 -11.15
C ALA A 16 4.33 3.79 -9.72
N GLU A 17 3.13 3.31 -9.42
CA GLU A 17 2.66 3.23 -8.04
C GLU A 17 3.57 2.29 -7.22
N GLY A 18 3.94 2.73 -6.01
CA GLY A 18 4.53 1.85 -5.01
C GLY A 18 3.46 1.20 -4.14
N CYS A 19 3.78 0.02 -3.61
CA CYS A 19 2.88 -0.74 -2.76
C CYS A 19 3.64 -1.44 -1.62
N GLY A 20 2.94 -1.76 -0.54
CA GLY A 20 3.49 -2.45 0.60
C GLY A 20 2.42 -2.80 1.62
N LEU A 21 2.87 -3.25 2.78
CA LEU A 21 2.01 -3.66 3.88
C LEU A 21 2.31 -2.81 5.11
N LEU A 22 1.28 -2.45 5.85
CA LEU A 22 1.44 -2.11 7.26
C LEU A 22 1.42 -3.42 8.02
N ALA A 23 2.47 -3.67 8.79
CA ALA A 23 2.57 -4.87 9.60
C ALA A 23 2.93 -4.52 11.03
N GLU A 24 2.55 -5.40 11.96
CA GLU A 24 2.85 -5.27 13.37
C GLU A 24 3.63 -6.49 13.87
N LYS A 25 4.65 -6.22 14.67
CA LYS A 25 5.37 -7.26 15.38
C LYS A 25 5.79 -6.76 16.75
N ASP A 26 5.50 -7.56 17.77
CA ASP A 26 5.82 -7.25 19.17
C ASP A 26 5.26 -5.88 19.62
N GLY A 27 4.05 -5.54 19.17
CA GLY A 27 3.35 -4.29 19.48
C GLY A 27 3.88 -3.06 18.75
N LYS A 28 4.64 -3.26 17.66
CA LYS A 28 5.23 -2.16 16.87
C LYS A 28 4.86 -2.28 15.40
N GLU A 29 4.18 -1.24 14.91
CA GLU A 29 3.89 -1.06 13.50
C GLU A 29 5.13 -0.66 12.69
N PHE A 30 5.27 -1.25 11.51
CA PHE A 30 6.30 -0.90 10.53
C PHE A 30 5.77 -1.07 9.10
N PHE A 31 6.42 -0.38 8.15
CA PHE A 31 6.12 -0.52 6.73
C PHE A 31 6.97 -1.65 6.13
N TRP A 32 6.32 -2.56 5.41
CA TRP A 32 7.00 -3.60 4.64
C TRP A 32 6.88 -3.31 3.14
N PRO A 33 7.96 -2.87 2.48
CA PRO A 33 7.93 -2.55 1.05
C PRO A 33 7.70 -3.82 0.22
N CYS A 34 6.84 -3.74 -0.79
CA CYS A 34 6.56 -4.85 -1.69
C CYS A 34 6.85 -4.45 -3.14
N LYS A 35 7.20 -5.44 -3.96
CA LYS A 35 7.32 -5.24 -5.40
C LYS A 35 5.94 -5.09 -6.05
N ASN A 36 5.78 -4.06 -6.87
CA ASN A 36 4.60 -3.91 -7.73
C ASN A 36 4.79 -4.74 -9.02
N LEU A 37 4.09 -5.88 -9.10
CA LEU A 37 4.11 -6.77 -10.27
C LEU A 37 3.29 -6.24 -11.45
N ALA A 38 2.39 -5.28 -11.23
CA ALA A 38 1.59 -4.67 -12.28
C ALA A 38 2.28 -3.47 -12.95
N SER A 39 3.53 -3.16 -12.59
CA SER A 39 4.35 -2.04 -13.11
C SER A 39 4.62 -2.04 -14.63
N HIS A 40 4.01 -2.93 -15.40
CA HIS A 40 4.07 -2.99 -16.86
C HIS A 40 2.68 -2.85 -17.51
N LEU A 41 1.62 -2.87 -16.72
CA LEU A 41 0.23 -2.58 -17.08
C LEU A 41 -0.04 -1.14 -16.64
N ASP A 42 -0.76 -0.35 -17.44
CA ASP A 42 -1.05 1.10 -17.23
C ASP A 42 -0.38 1.69 -15.97
N VAL A 43 0.91 2.01 -16.15
CA VAL A 43 1.91 2.13 -15.07
C VAL A 43 1.52 3.10 -13.96
N GLU A 44 0.60 4.01 -14.23
CA GLU A 44 0.23 5.11 -13.35
C GLU A 44 -0.92 4.79 -12.39
N ILE A 45 -1.69 3.71 -12.59
CA ILE A 45 -2.97 3.49 -11.86
C ILE A 45 -3.22 2.05 -11.40
N THR A 46 -2.22 1.16 -11.44
CA THR A 46 -2.42 -0.23 -11.01
C THR A 46 -1.22 -0.76 -10.26
N PHE A 47 -1.51 -1.42 -9.14
CA PHE A 47 -0.54 -2.24 -8.45
C PHE A 47 -1.03 -3.67 -8.23
N ALA A 48 -0.07 -4.58 -8.10
CA ALA A 48 -0.28 -5.92 -7.59
C ALA A 48 0.90 -6.28 -6.68
N ILE A 49 0.62 -6.52 -5.41
CA ILE A 49 1.65 -6.92 -4.42
C ILE A 49 2.23 -8.27 -4.83
N ASP A 50 3.57 -8.35 -4.87
CA ASP A 50 4.29 -9.61 -5.03
C ASP A 50 3.90 -10.58 -3.90
N PRO A 51 3.27 -11.73 -4.20
CA PRO A 51 2.85 -12.68 -3.18
C PRO A 51 4.02 -13.24 -2.37
N LEU A 52 5.25 -13.23 -2.91
CA LEU A 52 6.44 -13.63 -2.16
C LEU A 52 6.85 -12.59 -1.11
N ASP A 53 6.65 -11.30 -1.39
CA ASP A 53 6.93 -10.25 -0.41
C ASP A 53 5.86 -10.25 0.70
N TYR A 54 4.60 -10.55 0.36
CA TYR A 54 3.53 -10.77 1.34
C TYR A 54 3.83 -11.95 2.26
N ALA A 55 4.12 -13.12 1.67
CA ALA A 55 4.47 -14.32 2.44
C ALA A 55 5.72 -14.10 3.32
N ALA A 56 6.73 -13.40 2.81
CA ALA A 56 7.93 -13.07 3.59
C ALA A 56 7.63 -12.17 4.81
N CYS A 57 6.63 -11.28 4.69
CA CYS A 57 6.16 -10.47 5.82
C CYS A 57 5.54 -11.36 6.91
N GLU A 58 4.63 -12.25 6.53
CA GLU A 58 4.00 -13.19 7.47
C GLU A 58 5.02 -14.17 8.08
N ASP A 59 5.91 -14.72 7.27
CA ASP A 59 6.98 -15.64 7.69
C ASP A 59 7.98 -14.98 8.66
N SER A 60 8.05 -13.64 8.65
CA SER A 60 8.83 -12.90 9.65
C SER A 60 8.22 -12.95 11.06
N GLY A 61 6.99 -13.47 11.19
CA GLY A 61 6.22 -13.50 12.42
C GLY A 61 5.48 -12.20 12.70
N ALA A 62 5.20 -11.40 11.67
CA ALA A 62 4.44 -10.17 11.77
C ALA A 62 2.97 -10.39 11.34
N GLU A 63 2.06 -9.63 11.93
CA GLU A 63 0.66 -9.57 11.52
C GLU A 63 0.48 -8.47 10.48
N VAL A 64 -0.18 -8.77 9.36
CA VAL A 64 -0.51 -7.77 8.33
C VAL A 64 -1.79 -7.04 8.73
N LEU A 65 -1.69 -5.72 8.92
CA LEU A 65 -2.79 -4.88 9.37
C LEU A 65 -3.51 -4.17 8.21
N ALA A 66 -2.75 -3.71 7.22
CA ALA A 66 -3.29 -2.91 6.13
C ALA A 66 -2.48 -3.05 4.85
N VAL A 67 -3.13 -2.78 3.71
CA VAL A 67 -2.46 -2.51 2.44
C VAL A 67 -2.07 -1.03 2.39
N ILE A 68 -0.88 -0.73 1.86
CA ILE A 68 -0.42 0.64 1.67
C ILE A 68 0.01 0.81 0.21
N HIS A 69 -0.51 1.81 -0.50
CA HIS A 69 -0.03 2.15 -1.84
C HIS A 69 0.03 3.66 -2.08
N SER A 70 0.60 4.05 -3.22
CA SER A 70 0.72 5.45 -3.62
C SER A 70 0.02 5.74 -4.93
N HIS A 71 -0.66 6.88 -5.04
CA HIS A 71 -1.01 7.48 -6.32
C HIS A 71 0.10 8.44 -6.75
N VAL A 72 0.57 8.32 -7.99
CA VAL A 72 1.64 9.17 -8.54
C VAL A 72 1.09 10.52 -8.98
N GLU A 73 -0.06 10.51 -9.66
CA GLU A 73 -0.82 11.70 -10.05
C GLU A 73 -2.18 11.74 -9.35
N GLY A 74 -2.70 12.94 -9.10
CA GLY A 74 -3.98 13.13 -8.41
C GLY A 74 -3.90 12.97 -6.89
N GLY A 75 -5.06 13.04 -6.23
CA GLY A 75 -5.18 13.00 -4.78
C GLY A 75 -5.16 11.57 -4.21
N ALA A 76 -5.21 11.49 -2.88
CA ALA A 76 -5.20 10.21 -2.15
C ALA A 76 -6.59 9.54 -2.10
N GLU A 77 -7.60 10.11 -2.74
CA GLU A 77 -8.95 9.54 -2.78
C GLU A 77 -8.95 8.15 -3.44
N PRO A 78 -9.62 7.15 -2.83
CA PRO A 78 -9.61 5.78 -3.35
C PRO A 78 -10.37 5.68 -4.67
N SER A 79 -9.78 4.95 -5.62
CA SER A 79 -10.46 4.54 -6.85
C SER A 79 -11.56 3.51 -6.55
N GLU A 80 -12.40 3.22 -7.55
CA GLU A 80 -13.39 2.14 -7.42
C GLU A 80 -12.75 0.76 -7.27
N ALA A 81 -11.54 0.58 -7.81
CA ALA A 81 -10.76 -0.65 -7.63
C ALA A 81 -10.27 -0.78 -6.19
N ASP A 82 -9.77 0.31 -5.60
CA ASP A 82 -9.30 0.33 -4.20
C ASP A 82 -10.44 -0.01 -3.24
N LYS A 83 -11.59 0.66 -3.39
CA LYS A 83 -12.77 0.38 -2.56
C LYS A 83 -13.22 -1.07 -2.68
N LYS A 84 -13.25 -1.61 -3.91
CA LYS A 84 -13.63 -3.02 -4.14
C LYS A 84 -12.64 -3.98 -3.50
N ASN A 85 -11.34 -3.73 -3.64
CA ASN A 85 -10.31 -4.60 -3.10
C ASN A 85 -10.26 -4.54 -1.57
N CYS A 86 -10.43 -3.36 -0.97
CA CYS A 86 -10.61 -3.20 0.48
C CYS A 86 -11.68 -4.15 1.03
N ARG A 87 -12.88 -4.18 0.42
CA ARG A 87 -13.96 -5.11 0.80
C ARG A 87 -13.59 -6.58 0.63
N ILE A 88 -12.88 -6.91 -0.44
CA ILE A 88 -12.57 -8.31 -0.77
C ILE A 88 -11.52 -8.88 0.17
N PHE A 89 -10.49 -8.10 0.47
CA PHE A 89 -9.35 -8.55 1.26
C PHE A 89 -9.56 -8.37 2.77
N MET A 90 -10.59 -7.64 3.19
CA MET A 90 -10.92 -7.43 4.60
C MET A 90 -9.74 -6.88 5.41
N LEU A 91 -8.96 -5.98 4.79
CA LEU A 91 -7.83 -5.28 5.38
C LEU A 91 -8.07 -3.79 5.22
N ASP A 92 -7.55 -3.01 6.16
CA ASP A 92 -7.52 -1.56 6.04
C ASP A 92 -6.58 -1.11 4.92
N TRP A 93 -6.80 0.10 4.40
CA TRP A 93 -6.00 0.65 3.31
C TRP A 93 -5.49 2.05 3.66
N TYR A 94 -4.23 2.30 3.33
CA TYR A 94 -3.64 3.64 3.33
C TYR A 94 -3.16 4.01 1.94
N ILE A 95 -3.62 5.15 1.45
CA ILE A 95 -3.28 5.67 0.13
C ILE A 95 -2.49 6.96 0.32
N TYR A 96 -1.32 7.06 -0.30
CA TYR A 96 -0.52 8.28 -0.29
C TYR A 96 -0.55 8.94 -1.66
N SER A 97 -0.96 10.21 -1.73
CA SER A 97 -0.73 11.00 -2.93
C SER A 97 0.68 11.57 -2.91
N ILE A 98 1.49 11.20 -3.90
CA ILE A 98 2.81 11.80 -4.09
C ILE A 98 2.69 13.26 -4.53
N GLN A 99 1.66 13.59 -5.30
CA GLN A 99 1.45 14.93 -5.85
C GLN A 99 1.02 15.93 -4.77
N ASP A 100 0.05 15.54 -3.95
CA ASP A 100 -0.56 16.42 -2.95
C ASP A 100 0.08 16.28 -1.57
N ASP A 101 1.02 15.34 -1.41
CA ASP A 101 1.75 15.05 -0.16
C ASP A 101 0.80 14.81 1.03
N ASN A 102 -0.19 13.95 0.81
CA ASN A 102 -1.22 13.64 1.80
C ASN A 102 -1.59 12.16 1.82
N TRP A 103 -2.24 11.76 2.91
CA TRP A 103 -2.68 10.39 3.15
C TRP A 103 -4.20 10.32 3.22
N HIS A 104 -4.76 9.27 2.65
CA HIS A 104 -6.12 8.81 2.88
C HIS A 104 -6.08 7.47 3.61
N TYR A 105 -6.97 7.31 4.59
CA TYR A 105 -7.18 6.04 5.30
C TYR A 105 -8.57 5.55 5.00
N MET A 106 -8.68 4.26 4.73
CA MET A 106 -9.92 3.60 4.43
C MET A 106 -10.06 2.36 5.32
N GLU A 107 -11.06 2.40 6.20
CA GLU A 107 -11.37 1.34 7.15
C GLU A 107 -12.17 0.22 6.45
N THR A 108 -11.75 -1.02 6.63
CA THR A 108 -12.33 -2.16 5.90
C THR A 108 -13.80 -2.42 6.21
N GLU A 109 -14.30 -2.04 7.39
CA GLU A 109 -15.70 -2.21 7.76
C GLU A 109 -16.63 -1.15 7.13
N LEU A 110 -16.05 -0.07 6.63
CA LEU A 110 -16.75 1.05 5.98
C LEU A 110 -16.59 1.04 4.45
N CYS A 111 -15.70 0.16 3.97
CA CYS A 111 -15.77 -0.43 2.65
C CYS A 111 -17.02 -1.34 2.63
#